data_AF-A0A9D2IYE9-F1
#
_entry.id   AF-A0A9D2IYE9-F1
#
_cell.length_a   1.000
_cell.length_b   1.000
_cell.length_c   1.000
_cell.angle_alpha   90.00
_cell.angle_beta   90.00
_cell.angle_gamma   90.00
#
_symmetry.space_group_name_H-M   'P 1'
#
loop_
_entity.id
_entity.type
_entity.pdbx_description
1 polymer ?
#
loop_
_entity_poly.entity_id
_entity_poly.type
_entity_poly.pdbx_seq_one_letter_code
_entity_poly.pdbx_strand_id
1 'polypeptide(L)'
;MADKRRMSLSFSMSQPEQKAAWDRLSAIRPGRRMDAVCRMINGYMEQRELLESIRNILREELTGVSVSKNHTQPKEAGDVGADVLGFLRALQEGDEIT
;
A
#
# COMPACT_ATOMS: atom_id res chain seq x y z
N MET A 1 10.43 -41.98 -20.85
CA MET A 1 9.20 -41.70 -20.07
C MET A 1 9.58 -40.66 -19.04
N ALA A 2 8.93 -39.49 -19.02
CA ALA A 2 9.33 -38.38 -18.16
C ALA A 2 9.30 -38.75 -16.67
N ASP A 3 10.36 -38.41 -15.95
CA ASP A 3 10.54 -38.60 -14.50
C ASP A 3 9.46 -37.86 -13.70
N LYS A 4 8.30 -38.49 -13.51
CA LYS A 4 7.26 -37.97 -12.64
C LYS A 4 7.67 -38.16 -11.18
N ARG A 5 8.06 -37.07 -10.52
CA ARG A 5 8.27 -37.03 -9.06
C ARG A 5 6.96 -36.74 -8.36
N ARG A 6 6.62 -37.53 -7.32
CA ARG A 6 5.41 -37.33 -6.52
C ARG A 6 5.71 -36.38 -5.36
N MET A 7 4.94 -35.30 -5.25
CA MET A 7 4.95 -34.38 -4.12
C MET A 7 3.62 -34.49 -3.36
N SER A 8 3.67 -34.59 -2.04
CA SER A 8 2.47 -34.59 -1.17
C SER A 8 2.28 -33.21 -0.55
N LEU A 9 1.05 -32.70 -0.60
CA LEU A 9 0.64 -31.47 0.07
C LEU A 9 -0.32 -31.82 1.21
N SER A 10 -0.02 -31.35 2.41
CA SER A 10 -0.90 -31.45 3.57
C SER A 10 -1.36 -30.05 3.98
N PHE A 11 -2.62 -29.94 4.38
CA PHE A 11 -3.22 -28.69 4.85
C PHE A 11 -3.67 -28.87 6.30
N SER A 12 -3.28 -27.95 7.15
CA SER A 12 -3.73 -27.85 8.53
C SER A 12 -5.07 -27.11 8.57
N MET A 13 -6.12 -27.78 9.03
CA MET A 13 -7.45 -27.16 9.18
C MET A 13 -7.53 -26.17 10.36
N SER A 14 -6.50 -26.14 11.21
CA SER A 14 -6.38 -25.18 12.31
C SER A 14 -5.92 -23.80 11.82
N GLN A 15 -5.30 -23.71 10.64
CA GLN A 15 -4.86 -22.44 10.06
C GLN A 15 -5.91 -21.93 9.06
N PRO A 16 -6.40 -20.69 9.20
CA PRO A 16 -7.45 -20.17 8.33
C PRO A 16 -7.03 -20.07 6.87
N GLU A 17 -5.76 -19.71 6.61
CA GLU A 17 -5.22 -19.61 5.26
C GLU A 17 -5.16 -20.97 4.55
N GLN A 18 -4.68 -22.01 5.24
CA GLN A 18 -4.60 -23.36 4.69
C GLN A 18 -5.98 -23.99 4.51
N LYS A 19 -6.93 -23.68 5.40
CA LYS A 19 -8.34 -24.05 5.22
C LYS A 19 -8.94 -23.41 3.99
N ALA A 20 -8.76 -22.10 3.80
CA ALA A 20 -9.25 -21.40 2.61
C ALA A 20 -8.60 -21.93 1.31
N ALA A 21 -7.30 -22.25 1.35
CA ALA A 21 -6.60 -22.89 0.23
C ALA A 21 -7.19 -24.28 -0.07
N TRP A 22 -7.45 -25.07 0.98
CA TRP A 22 -8.10 -26.38 0.84
C TRP A 22 -9.50 -26.25 0.25
N ASP A 23 -10.33 -25.31 0.72
CA ASP A 23 -11.69 -25.11 0.20
C ASP A 23 -11.67 -24.84 -1.31
N ARG A 24 -10.78 -23.94 -1.77
CA ARG A 24 -10.57 -23.66 -3.20
C ARG A 24 -10.08 -24.88 -3.99
N LEU A 25 -9.13 -25.65 -3.45
CA LEU A 25 -8.59 -26.83 -4.12
C LEU A 25 -9.57 -28.02 -4.13
N SER A 26 -10.40 -28.14 -3.09
CA SER A 26 -11.37 -29.22 -2.93
C SER A 26 -12.48 -29.16 -3.96
N ALA A 27 -12.88 -27.94 -4.37
CA ALA A 27 -13.83 -27.67 -5.45
C ALA A 27 -13.33 -28.14 -6.84
N ILE A 28 -12.02 -28.34 -7.00
CA ILE A 28 -11.43 -28.83 -8.25
C ILE A 28 -11.56 -30.35 -8.32
N ARG A 29 -11.86 -30.88 -9.52
CA ARG A 29 -12.00 -32.33 -9.74
C ARG A 29 -10.78 -33.10 -9.20
N PRO A 30 -11.03 -34.24 -8.53
CA PRO A 30 -9.96 -35.14 -8.11
C PRO A 30 -9.12 -35.57 -9.32
N GLY A 31 -7.80 -35.61 -9.16
CA GLY A 31 -6.85 -35.91 -10.24
C GLY A 31 -6.29 -34.68 -10.98
N ARG A 32 -6.92 -33.50 -10.90
CA ARG A 32 -6.38 -32.24 -11.46
C ARG A 32 -5.89 -31.23 -10.43
N ARG A 33 -6.03 -31.52 -9.14
CA ARG A 33 -5.69 -30.57 -8.06
C ARG A 33 -4.22 -30.15 -8.08
N MET A 34 -3.30 -31.09 -8.26
CA MET A 34 -1.87 -30.77 -8.32
C MET A 34 -1.51 -29.96 -9.57
N ASP A 35 -2.10 -30.27 -10.73
CA ASP A 35 -1.93 -29.47 -11.96
C ASP A 35 -2.44 -28.03 -11.75
N ALA A 36 -3.60 -27.87 -11.10
CA ALA A 36 -4.12 -26.55 -10.76
C ALA A 36 -3.19 -25.79 -9.78
N VAL A 37 -2.61 -26.47 -8.79
CA VAL A 37 -1.59 -25.89 -7.89
C VAL A 37 -0.38 -25.40 -8.70
N CYS A 38 0.17 -26.21 -9.60
CA CYS A 38 1.30 -25.81 -10.43
C CYS A 38 0.98 -24.57 -11.28
N ARG A 39 -0.20 -24.51 -11.90
CA ARG A 39 -0.64 -23.34 -12.68
C ARG A 39 -0.81 -22.10 -11.81
N MET A 40 -1.39 -22.24 -10.62
CA MET A 40 -1.57 -21.13 -9.68
C MET A 40 -0.22 -20.58 -9.19
N ILE A 41 0.74 -21.45 -8.88
CA ILE A 41 2.08 -21.02 -8.44
C ILE A 41 2.80 -20.28 -9.57
N ASN A 42 2.81 -20.86 -10.78
CA ASN A 42 3.47 -20.22 -11.93
C ASN A 42 2.82 -18.89 -12.28
N GLY A 43 1.48 -18.84 -12.35
CA GLY A 43 0.75 -17.60 -12.63
C GLY A 43 0.96 -16.53 -11.56
N TYR A 44 1.06 -16.91 -10.28
CA TYR A 44 1.37 -15.98 -9.20
C TYR A 44 2.79 -15.39 -9.34
N MET A 45 3.77 -16.22 -9.71
CA MET A 45 5.14 -15.75 -9.92
C MET A 45 5.23 -14.79 -11.12
N GLU A 46 4.58 -15.13 -12.24
CA GLU A 46 4.50 -14.26 -13.42
C GLU A 46 3.84 -12.91 -13.10
N GLN A 47 2.71 -12.92 -12.38
CA GLN A 47 2.04 -11.70 -11.96
C GLN A 47 2.89 -10.84 -11.03
N ARG A 48 3.64 -11.47 -10.11
CA ARG A 48 4.56 -10.75 -9.22
C ARG A 48 5.71 -10.13 -9.97
N GLU A 49 6.29 -10.85 -10.92
CA GLU A 49 7.36 -10.32 -11.77
C GLU A 49 6.87 -9.11 -12.56
N LEU A 50 5.71 -9.24 -13.21
CA LEU A 50 5.07 -8.12 -13.92
C LEU A 50 4.82 -6.91 -13.02
N LEU A 51 4.28 -7.13 -11.83
CA LEU A 51 4.02 -6.07 -10.85
C LEU A 51 5.31 -5.35 -10.46
N GLU A 52 6.39 -6.10 -10.25
CA GLU A 52 7.68 -5.54 -9.85
C GLU A 52 8.34 -4.79 -11.00
N SER A 53 8.24 -5.29 -12.23
CA SER A 53 8.65 -4.56 -13.43
C SER A 53 7.91 -3.23 -13.57
N ILE A 54 6.58 -3.21 -13.40
CA ILE A 54 5.78 -1.98 -13.47
C ILE A 54 6.23 -1.00 -12.37
N ARG A 55 6.44 -1.47 -11.14
CA ARG A 55 6.92 -0.63 -10.04
C ARG A 55 8.29 -0.03 -10.33
N ASN A 56 9.19 -0.80 -10.93
CA ASN A 56 10.53 -0.33 -11.28
C ASN A 56 10.47 0.74 -12.38
N ILE A 57 9.73 0.48 -13.47
CA ILE A 57 9.50 1.46 -14.54
C ILE A 57 8.92 2.75 -13.97
N LEU A 58 7.88 2.66 -13.14
CA LEU A 58 7.28 3.84 -12.52
C LEU A 58 8.28 4.60 -11.65
N ARG A 59 9.14 3.92 -10.89
CA ARG A 59 10.19 4.61 -10.10
C ARG A 59 11.22 5.28 -10.98
N GLU A 60 11.70 4.63 -12.04
CA GLU A 60 12.66 5.20 -12.98
C GLU A 60 12.09 6.47 -13.63
N GLU A 61 10.86 6.39 -14.13
CA GLU A 61 10.16 7.54 -14.72
C GLU A 61 9.92 8.65 -13.67
N LEU A 62 9.48 8.31 -12.46
CA LEU A 62 9.28 9.28 -11.38
C LEU A 62 10.59 9.90 -10.89
N THR A 63 11.72 9.20 -10.94
CA THR A 63 13.04 9.79 -10.62
C THR A 63 13.52 10.79 -11.67
N GLY A 64 13.06 10.67 -12.92
CA GLY A 64 13.26 11.67 -13.97
C GLY A 64 12.35 12.90 -13.84
N VAL A 65 11.21 12.75 -13.15
CA VAL A 65 10.30 13.85 -12.84
C VAL A 65 10.78 14.54 -11.56
N SER A 66 11.56 15.61 -11.72
CA SER A 66 11.68 16.61 -10.67
C SER A 66 10.31 17.23 -10.45
N VAL A 67 9.56 16.67 -9.50
CA VAL A 67 8.39 17.33 -8.93
C VAL A 67 8.94 18.59 -8.27
N SER A 68 8.99 19.67 -9.03
CA SER A 68 9.17 21.00 -8.50
C SER A 68 7.98 21.18 -7.57
N LYS A 69 8.20 20.85 -6.29
CA LYS A 69 7.38 21.35 -5.20
C LYS A 69 7.46 22.85 -5.40
N ASN A 70 6.45 23.40 -6.07
CA ASN A 70 6.18 24.81 -5.97
C ASN A 70 6.12 25.05 -4.47
N HIS A 71 7.19 25.68 -4.01
CA HIS A 71 7.38 26.18 -2.68
C HIS A 71 6.18 27.09 -2.43
N THR A 72 5.07 26.53 -1.94
CA THR A 72 4.23 27.24 -1.00
C THR A 72 5.09 27.36 0.24
N GLN A 73 6.01 28.32 0.16
CA GLN A 73 6.50 29.08 1.28
C GLN A 73 5.30 29.20 2.22
N PRO A 74 5.40 28.77 3.49
CA PRO A 74 4.42 29.20 4.46
C PRO A 74 4.43 30.72 4.34
N LYS A 75 3.33 31.26 3.82
CA LYS A 75 3.13 32.69 3.67
C LYS A 75 3.37 33.20 5.08
N GLU A 76 4.52 33.83 5.33
CA GLU A 76 4.81 34.43 6.62
C GLU A 76 3.57 35.25 6.94
N ALA A 77 2.93 34.91 8.06
CA ALA A 77 1.79 35.68 8.53
C ALA A 77 2.32 37.11 8.58
N GLY A 78 1.83 37.94 7.64
CA GLY A 78 2.39 39.26 7.41
C GLY A 78 2.49 39.97 8.74
N ASP A 79 3.67 40.56 8.98
CA ASP A 79 4.03 41.31 10.18
C ASP A 79 2.80 42.01 10.76
N VAL A 80 2.24 41.40 11.81
CA VAL A 80 1.07 41.98 12.49
C VAL A 80 1.66 43.15 13.26
N GLY A 81 1.48 44.35 12.71
CA GLY A 81 2.02 45.57 13.27
C GLY A 81 1.70 45.69 14.77
N ALA A 82 2.67 46.23 15.51
CA ALA A 82 2.57 46.43 16.95
C ALA A 82 1.34 47.26 17.36
N ASP A 83 0.81 48.07 16.44
CA ASP A 83 -0.44 48.83 16.54
C ASP A 83 -1.68 47.91 16.61
N VAL A 84 -1.75 46.87 15.77
CA VAL A 84 -2.84 45.89 15.79
C VAL A 84 -2.81 45.06 17.07
N LEU A 85 -1.61 44.65 17.50
CA LEU A 85 -1.44 43.92 18.76
C LEU A 85 -1.75 44.79 19.99
N GLY A 86 -1.39 46.08 19.94
CA GLY A 86 -1.72 47.06 20.99
C GLY A 86 -3.22 47.32 21.10
N PHE A 87 -3.93 47.39 19.96
CA PHE A 87 -5.39 47.51 19.93
C PHE A 87 -6.08 46.29 20.54
N LEU A 88 -5.68 45.07 20.16
CA LEU A 88 -6.24 43.84 20.72
C LEU A 88 -5.98 43.73 22.24
N ARG A 89 -4.80 44.14 22.70
CA ARG A 89 -4.48 44.19 24.13
C ARG A 89 -5.36 45.19 24.87
N ALA A 90 -5.57 46.39 24.31
CA ALA A 90 -6.44 47.39 24.92
C ALA A 90 -7.91 46.92 25.01
N LEU A 91 -8.38 46.12 24.04
CA LEU A 91 -9.70 45.49 24.11
C LEU A 91 -9.78 44.38 25.17
N GLN A 92 -8.70 43.65 25.44
CA GLN A 92 -8.66 42.65 26.51
C GLN A 92 -8.56 43.26 27.91
N GLU A 93 -7.84 44.38 28.03
CA GLU A 93 -7.67 45.09 29.31
C GLU A 93 -8.87 46.01 29.65
N GLY A 94 -9.70 46.35 28.66
CA GLY A 94 -10.84 47.26 28.81
C GLY A 94 -12.16 46.62 29.23
N ASP A 95 -12.20 45.31 29.48
CA ASP A 95 -13.42 44.58 29.90
C ASP A 95 -13.31 44.08 31.36
N GLU A 96 -12.91 44.99 32.27
CA GLU A 96 -13.11 44.82 33.71
C GLU A 96 -14.17 45.85 34.18
N ILE A 97 -15.42 45.63 33.76
CA ILE A 97 -16.58 46.22 34.44
C ILE A 97 -16.97 45.28 35.58
N THR A 98 -16.35 45.47 36.75
CA THR A 98 -16.97 45.26 38.07
C THR A 98 -16.15 45.96 39.15
#